data_AF-A0A0A9ZH35-F1
#
_entry.id   AF-A0A0A9ZH35-F1
#
_cell.length_a   1.000
_cell.length_b   1.000
_cell.length_c   1.000
_cell.angle_alpha   90.00
_cell.angle_beta   90.00
_cell.angle_gamma   90.00
#
_symmetry.space_group_name_H-M   'P 1'
#
loop_
_entity.id
_entity.type
_entity.pdbx_description
1 polymer ?
#
loop_
_entity_poly.entity_id
_entity_poly.type
_entity_poly.pdbx_seq_one_letter_code
_entity_poly.pdbx_strand_id
1 'polypeptide(L)'
;MQKQRSLMFIGNHTCTGVDMAPMQWNLTQHLDIFLRGIAHWGHFNLPWWASIMRWVGAVPGTRKICSELLTKGWSILIYPGGGREVMKKCGDPSYELMWGDRYGFTKLAIQYQAIIIPIACVGIEEMTQPLIDIPISSIYGQYKPLKRTISVEEKKLYQYLSNPTKQKPTCLHDIDSILDSSYIPLHKLRSLQLNVPQIYMYNHSTFI
;
A
#
# COMPACT_ATOMS: atom_id res chain seq x y z
N MET A 1 7.24 -24.26 -18.69
CA MET A 1 7.54 -23.49 -17.46
C MET A 1 6.27 -22.82 -16.99
N GLN A 2 5.83 -23.07 -15.76
CA GLN A 2 4.60 -22.50 -15.22
C GLN A 2 4.84 -21.04 -14.83
N LYS A 3 4.07 -20.11 -15.41
CA LYS A 3 4.25 -18.67 -15.20
C LYS A 3 3.81 -18.33 -13.77
N GLN A 4 4.72 -17.81 -12.95
CA GLN A 4 4.42 -17.34 -11.60
C GLN A 4 3.30 -16.29 -11.67
N ARG A 5 2.22 -16.49 -10.90
CA ARG A 5 1.10 -15.55 -10.86
C ARG A 5 1.48 -14.30 -10.06
N SER A 6 1.16 -13.15 -10.63
CA SER A 6 1.35 -11.85 -9.97
C SER A 6 0.45 -11.72 -8.74
N LEU A 7 0.96 -11.11 -7.68
CA LEU A 7 0.20 -10.79 -6.48
C LEU A 7 -0.18 -9.31 -6.45
N MET A 8 -1.39 -9.04 -5.98
CA MET A 8 -1.91 -7.69 -5.78
C MET A 8 -2.27 -7.52 -4.30
N PHE A 9 -1.45 -6.76 -3.58
CA PHE A 9 -1.70 -6.42 -2.20
C PHE A 9 -2.61 -5.19 -2.15
N ILE A 10 -3.79 -5.32 -1.53
CA ILE A 10 -4.83 -4.28 -1.51
C ILE A 10 -5.24 -4.00 -0.07
N GLY A 11 -5.15 -2.76 0.39
CA GLY A 11 -5.49 -2.43 1.78
C GLY A 11 -5.80 -0.96 2.04
N ASN A 12 -5.94 -0.61 3.32
CA ASN A 12 -6.05 0.77 3.76
C ASN A 12 -4.72 1.51 3.57
N HIS A 13 -4.78 2.75 3.09
CA HIS A 13 -3.70 3.69 3.32
C HIS A 13 -3.89 4.30 4.71
N THR A 14 -2.84 4.45 5.50
CA THR A 14 -2.92 5.21 6.75
C THR A 14 -2.66 6.69 6.51
N CYS A 15 -3.07 7.54 7.45
CA CYS A 15 -2.72 8.96 7.40
C CYS A 15 -1.20 9.12 7.31
N THR A 16 -0.75 10.20 6.65
CA THR A 16 0.67 10.53 6.38
C THR A 16 1.40 9.63 5.37
N GLY A 17 0.86 8.46 5.02
CA GLY A 17 1.39 7.60 3.95
C GLY A 17 2.72 6.90 4.26
N VAL A 18 3.01 6.67 5.54
CA VAL A 18 4.26 6.03 6.02
C VAL A 18 4.17 4.50 6.14
N ASP A 19 3.04 3.92 5.78
CA ASP A 19 2.70 2.49 5.80
C ASP A 19 3.41 1.65 4.74
N MET A 20 3.72 2.22 3.56
CA MET A 20 4.33 1.47 2.46
C MET A 20 5.72 0.90 2.81
N ALA A 21 6.61 1.72 3.37
CA ALA A 21 7.99 1.31 3.66
C ALA A 21 8.07 0.13 4.66
N PRO A 22 7.38 0.14 5.82
CA PRO A 22 7.41 -1.00 6.72
C PRO A 22 6.71 -2.22 6.12
N MET A 23 5.69 -2.06 5.27
CA MET A 23 5.07 -3.17 4.54
C MET A 23 6.06 -3.84 3.58
N GLN A 24 6.75 -3.03 2.76
CA GLN A 24 7.80 -3.49 1.86
C GLN A 24 8.90 -4.26 2.61
N TRP A 25 9.39 -3.69 3.72
CA TRP A 25 10.42 -4.30 4.54
C TRP A 25 9.99 -5.70 5.02
N ASN A 26 8.83 -5.78 5.66
CA ASN A 26 8.30 -7.01 6.23
C ASN A 26 8.09 -8.12 5.19
N LEU A 27 7.51 -7.78 4.03
CA LEU A 27 7.28 -8.76 2.97
C LEU A 27 8.57 -9.24 2.34
N THR A 28 9.56 -8.36 2.19
CA THR A 28 10.88 -8.73 1.68
C THR A 28 11.59 -9.65 2.68
N GLN A 29 11.60 -9.30 3.96
CA GLN A 29 12.33 -10.05 5.00
C GLN A 29 11.70 -11.43 5.31
N HIS A 30 10.37 -11.52 5.34
CA HIS A 30 9.70 -12.73 5.83
C HIS A 30 9.13 -13.62 4.73
N LEU A 31 8.83 -13.04 3.56
CA LEU A 31 8.17 -13.76 2.45
C LEU A 31 8.97 -13.72 1.15
N ASP A 32 10.12 -13.05 1.11
CA ASP A 32 10.92 -12.83 -0.11
C ASP A 32 10.10 -12.17 -1.25
N ILE A 33 9.16 -11.30 -0.86
CA ILE A 33 8.31 -10.56 -1.79
C ILE A 33 8.74 -9.11 -1.80
N PHE A 34 9.33 -8.69 -2.92
CA PHE A 34 9.59 -7.28 -3.17
C PHE A 34 8.38 -6.63 -3.89
N LEU A 35 7.71 -5.67 -3.22
CA LEU A 35 6.56 -4.99 -3.81
C LEU A 35 6.94 -3.86 -4.75
N ARG A 36 6.02 -3.56 -5.67
CA ARG A 36 5.95 -2.28 -6.39
C ARG A 36 4.76 -1.49 -5.89
N GLY A 37 5.03 -0.49 -5.04
CA GLY A 37 3.99 0.41 -4.54
C GLY A 37 3.51 1.37 -5.63
N ILE A 38 2.19 1.46 -5.80
CA ILE A 38 1.57 2.33 -6.80
C ILE A 38 1.33 3.71 -6.17
N ALA A 39 2.21 4.66 -6.46
CA ALA A 39 2.23 5.98 -5.83
C ALA A 39 1.66 7.08 -6.75
N HIS A 40 1.15 8.15 -6.15
CA HIS A 40 0.69 9.32 -6.91
C HIS A 40 1.87 9.95 -7.68
N TRP A 41 1.63 10.36 -8.94
CA TRP A 41 2.67 10.90 -9.83
C TRP A 41 3.39 12.12 -9.25
N GLY A 42 2.71 12.91 -8.41
CA GLY A 42 3.28 14.10 -7.77
C GLY A 42 4.54 13.82 -6.93
N HIS A 43 4.71 12.61 -6.39
CA HIS A 43 5.93 12.24 -5.68
C HIS A 43 7.18 12.20 -6.59
N PHE A 44 7.00 12.05 -7.90
CA PHE A 44 8.11 11.94 -8.85
C PHE A 44 8.55 13.29 -9.44
N ASN A 45 7.89 14.39 -9.06
CA ASN A 45 8.24 15.75 -9.52
C ASN A 45 9.44 16.34 -8.75
N LEU A 46 9.69 15.89 -7.52
CA LEU A 46 10.80 16.34 -6.68
C LEU A 46 11.95 15.33 -6.78
N PRO A 47 13.12 15.66 -7.37
CA PRO A 47 14.15 14.67 -7.68
C PRO A 47 14.64 13.84 -6.48
N TRP A 48 14.91 14.49 -5.34
CA TRP A 48 15.39 13.81 -4.14
C TRP A 48 14.34 12.86 -3.55
N TRP A 49 13.07 13.30 -3.53
CA TRP A 49 11.96 12.48 -3.06
C TRP A 49 11.63 11.34 -4.01
N ALA A 50 11.71 11.59 -5.32
CA ALA A 50 11.56 10.58 -6.36
C ALA A 50 12.61 9.47 -6.22
N SER A 51 13.85 9.81 -5.83
CA SER A 51 14.89 8.82 -5.56
C SER A 51 14.56 7.93 -4.36
N ILE A 52 14.06 8.51 -3.26
CA ILE A 52 13.59 7.75 -2.09
C ILE A 52 12.43 6.83 -2.48
N MET A 53 11.44 7.36 -3.21
CA MET A 53 10.29 6.59 -3.70
C MET A 53 10.72 5.39 -4.55
N ARG A 54 11.66 5.60 -5.49
CA ARG A 54 12.20 4.49 -6.30
C ARG A 54 12.97 3.49 -5.46
N TRP A 55 13.74 3.95 -4.47
CA TRP A 55 14.50 3.07 -3.58
C TRP A 55 13.60 2.14 -2.76
N VAL A 56 12.47 2.65 -2.25
CA VAL A 56 11.46 1.81 -1.57
C VAL A 56 10.58 1.00 -2.52
N GLY A 57 10.87 1.03 -3.83
CA GLY A 57 10.16 0.24 -4.84
C GLY A 57 8.90 0.88 -5.43
N ALA A 58 8.59 2.14 -5.10
CA ALA A 58 7.41 2.84 -5.60
C ALA A 58 7.55 3.23 -7.08
N VAL A 59 6.42 3.19 -7.78
CA VAL A 59 6.29 3.57 -9.20
C VAL A 59 5.07 4.47 -9.41
N PRO A 60 5.06 5.31 -10.47
CA PRO A 60 3.89 6.13 -10.79
C PRO A 60 2.65 5.28 -11.07
N GLY A 61 1.53 5.66 -10.45
CA GLY A 61 0.27 4.93 -10.54
C GLY A 61 -0.50 5.17 -11.84
N THR A 62 -0.05 4.54 -12.92
CA THR A 62 -0.76 4.52 -14.20
C THR A 62 -1.19 3.10 -14.57
N ARG A 63 -2.31 2.96 -15.28
CA ARG A 63 -2.78 1.65 -15.78
C ARG A 63 -1.72 0.94 -16.61
N LYS A 64 -0.98 1.70 -17.44
CA LYS A 64 0.11 1.18 -18.27
C LYS A 64 1.22 0.53 -17.42
N ILE A 65 1.71 1.24 -16.40
CA ILE A 65 2.75 0.71 -15.51
C ILE A 65 2.25 -0.51 -14.75
N CYS A 66 1.04 -0.47 -14.19
CA CYS A 66 0.47 -1.63 -13.50
C CYS A 66 0.37 -2.85 -14.44
N SER A 67 -0.08 -2.64 -15.68
CA SER A 67 -0.20 -3.68 -16.71
C SER A 67 1.15 -4.30 -17.06
N GLU A 68 2.19 -3.47 -17.23
CA GLU A 68 3.55 -3.94 -17.50
C GLU A 68 4.13 -4.74 -16.33
N LEU A 69 3.92 -4.28 -15.09
CA LEU A 69 4.36 -4.97 -13.89
C LEU A 69 3.69 -6.35 -13.76
N LEU A 70 2.37 -6.40 -13.88
CA LEU A 70 1.60 -7.64 -13.78
C LEU A 70 1.93 -8.62 -14.92
N THR A 71 2.20 -8.12 -16.13
CA THR A 71 2.62 -8.95 -17.27
C THR A 71 3.97 -9.63 -17.02
N LYS A 72 4.87 -8.91 -16.34
CA LYS A 72 6.23 -9.34 -15.97
C LYS A 72 6.26 -10.18 -14.68
N GLY A 73 5.13 -10.42 -14.02
CA GLY A 73 5.07 -11.24 -12.80
C GLY A 73 5.37 -10.50 -11.50
N TRP A 74 5.47 -9.16 -11.52
CA TRP A 74 5.75 -8.39 -10.30
C TRP A 74 4.55 -8.37 -9.36
N SER A 75 4.85 -8.39 -8.05
CA SER A 75 3.87 -8.12 -7.01
C SER A 75 3.69 -6.61 -6.85
N ILE A 76 2.44 -6.14 -6.79
CA ILE A 76 2.11 -4.71 -6.66
C ILE A 76 1.30 -4.44 -5.40
N LEU A 77 1.46 -3.24 -4.84
CA LEU A 77 0.72 -2.75 -3.69
C LEU A 77 -0.13 -1.53 -4.10
N ILE A 78 -1.43 -1.60 -3.83
CA ILE A 78 -2.38 -0.55 -4.16
C ILE A 78 -3.20 -0.21 -2.91
N TYR A 79 -3.24 1.08 -2.58
CA TYR A 79 -4.17 1.64 -1.61
C TYR A 79 -5.30 2.36 -2.37
N PRO A 80 -6.52 1.78 -2.47
CA PRO A 80 -7.57 2.37 -3.29
C PRO A 80 -8.00 3.77 -2.81
N GLY A 81 -8.02 4.01 -1.50
CA GLY A 81 -8.33 5.34 -0.95
C GLY A 81 -7.26 6.38 -1.26
N GLY A 82 -6.00 5.96 -1.44
CA GLY A 82 -4.90 6.79 -1.94
C GLY A 82 -4.78 8.11 -1.15
N GLY A 83 -4.67 9.22 -1.88
CA GLY A 83 -4.54 10.55 -1.25
C GLY A 83 -5.69 10.96 -0.31
N ARG A 84 -6.89 10.36 -0.42
CA ARG A 84 -8.00 10.68 0.52
C ARG A 84 -7.70 10.15 1.92
N GLU A 85 -7.15 8.94 2.00
CA GLU A 85 -6.76 8.32 3.26
C GLU A 85 -5.46 8.93 3.83
N VAL A 86 -4.52 9.34 2.97
CA VAL A 86 -3.31 10.07 3.42
C VAL A 86 -3.66 11.44 3.99
N MET A 87 -4.62 12.13 3.39
CA MET A 87 -5.03 13.49 3.73
C MET A 87 -6.23 13.55 4.68
N LYS A 88 -6.44 12.52 5.50
CA LYS A 88 -7.43 12.55 6.58
C LYS A 88 -7.30 13.84 7.40
N LYS A 89 -8.46 14.38 7.77
CA LYS A 89 -8.63 15.59 8.57
C LYS A 89 -8.64 15.28 10.06
N CYS A 90 -8.42 16.31 10.86
CA CYS A 90 -8.59 16.23 12.30
C CYS A 90 -10.05 15.85 12.61
N GLY A 91 -10.25 14.78 13.40
CA GLY A 91 -11.56 14.26 13.74
C GLY A 91 -12.16 13.26 12.74
N ASP A 92 -11.52 13.01 11.59
CA ASP A 92 -11.93 11.90 10.72
C ASP A 92 -11.77 10.55 11.46
N PRO A 93 -12.68 9.58 11.28
CA PRO A 93 -12.57 8.29 11.92
C PRO A 93 -11.27 7.54 11.54
N SER A 94 -10.59 7.02 12.55
CA SER A 94 -9.41 6.19 12.34
C SER A 94 -9.77 4.91 11.58
N TYR A 95 -8.91 4.51 10.65
CA TYR A 95 -9.03 3.29 9.83
C TYR A 95 -10.26 3.20 8.91
N GLU A 96 -11.06 4.25 8.80
CA GLU A 96 -12.13 4.29 7.80
C GLU A 96 -11.55 4.21 6.37
N LEU A 97 -12.10 3.28 5.57
CA LEU A 97 -11.70 3.06 4.18
C LEU A 97 -12.39 4.08 3.27
N MET A 98 -11.61 5.01 2.71
CA MET A 98 -12.13 6.09 1.85
C MET A 98 -12.00 5.77 0.36
N TRP A 99 -12.35 4.53 -0.02
CA TRP A 99 -12.14 4.01 -1.38
C TRP A 99 -13.12 4.63 -2.38
N GLY A 100 -14.36 4.90 -1.96
CA GLY A 100 -15.45 5.30 -2.86
C GLY A 100 -15.57 4.34 -4.05
N ASP A 101 -15.77 4.88 -5.25
CA ASP A 101 -15.94 4.07 -6.47
C ASP A 101 -14.61 3.58 -7.12
N ARG A 102 -13.51 3.56 -6.37
CA ARG A 102 -12.18 3.22 -6.90
C ARG A 102 -11.92 1.73 -6.96
N TYR A 103 -12.64 1.06 -7.86
CA TYR A 103 -12.51 -0.39 -8.09
C TYR A 103 -11.58 -0.73 -9.27
N GLY A 104 -10.75 0.20 -9.75
CA GLY A 104 -9.90 -0.04 -10.93
C GLY A 104 -8.93 -1.22 -10.80
N PHE A 105 -8.51 -1.54 -9.58
CA PHE A 105 -7.65 -2.69 -9.29
C PHE A 105 -8.34 -4.04 -9.53
N THR A 106 -9.67 -4.13 -9.39
CA THR A 106 -10.39 -5.41 -9.62
C THR A 106 -10.34 -5.79 -11.10
N LYS A 107 -10.48 -4.79 -12.00
CA LYS A 107 -10.34 -4.99 -13.45
C LYS A 107 -8.95 -5.50 -13.83
N LEU A 108 -7.90 -4.93 -13.23
CA LEU A 108 -6.52 -5.40 -13.41
C LEU A 108 -6.35 -6.83 -12.89
N ALA A 109 -6.88 -7.13 -11.71
CA ALA A 109 -6.75 -8.46 -11.13
C ALA A 109 -7.39 -9.54 -12.00
N ILE A 110 -8.60 -9.30 -12.52
CA ILE A 110 -9.29 -10.19 -13.46
C ILE A 110 -8.49 -10.33 -14.76
N GLN A 111 -8.10 -9.21 -15.36
CA GLN A 111 -7.40 -9.18 -16.65
C GLN A 111 -6.07 -9.95 -16.62
N TYR A 112 -5.33 -9.83 -15.53
CA TYR A 112 -4.00 -10.45 -15.38
C TYR A 112 -4.03 -11.73 -14.54
N GLN A 113 -5.22 -12.22 -14.17
CA GLN A 113 -5.41 -13.36 -13.26
C GLN A 113 -4.57 -13.25 -11.98
N ALA A 114 -4.41 -12.02 -11.49
CA ALA A 114 -3.59 -11.73 -10.34
C ALA A 114 -4.33 -12.06 -9.06
N ILE A 115 -3.62 -12.64 -8.09
CA ILE A 115 -4.22 -13.02 -6.81
C ILE A 115 -4.27 -11.77 -5.93
N ILE A 116 -5.45 -11.39 -5.47
CA ILE A 116 -5.57 -10.29 -4.51
C ILE A 116 -5.26 -10.84 -3.11
N ILE A 117 -4.35 -10.18 -2.41
CA ILE A 117 -4.06 -10.41 -1.00
C ILE A 117 -4.54 -9.16 -0.25
N PRO A 118 -5.71 -9.21 0.40
CA PRO A 118 -6.15 -8.09 1.21
C PRO A 118 -5.22 -7.93 2.41
N ILE A 119 -4.79 -6.69 2.64
CA ILE A 119 -3.93 -6.29 3.76
C ILE A 119 -4.60 -5.23 4.62
N ALA A 120 -4.21 -5.17 5.89
CA ALA A 120 -4.55 -4.06 6.77
C ALA A 120 -3.30 -3.59 7.54
N CYS A 121 -3.18 -2.28 7.70
CA CYS A 121 -2.13 -1.62 8.48
C CYS A 121 -2.78 -0.86 9.64
N VAL A 122 -2.44 -1.23 10.87
CA VAL A 122 -3.01 -0.69 12.12
C VAL A 122 -1.89 -0.24 13.03
N GLY A 123 -2.03 0.91 13.69
CA GLY A 123 -1.05 1.53 14.56
C GLY A 123 -0.64 2.93 14.08
N ILE A 124 -0.49 3.14 12.77
CA ILE A 124 0.02 4.42 12.24
C ILE A 124 -0.97 5.57 12.48
N GLU A 125 -2.27 5.31 12.44
CA GLU A 125 -3.25 6.38 12.68
C GLU A 125 -3.35 6.78 14.17
N GLU A 126 -2.93 5.93 15.11
CA GLU A 126 -2.68 6.35 16.49
C GLU A 126 -1.32 7.05 16.64
N MET A 127 -0.30 6.61 15.88
CA MET A 127 1.02 7.23 15.91
C MET A 127 1.04 8.61 15.29
N THR A 128 0.17 8.91 14.32
CA THR A 128 0.32 10.10 13.45
C THR A 128 -1.00 10.81 13.19
N GLN A 129 -1.64 11.32 14.25
CA GLN A 129 -2.91 12.03 14.07
C GLN A 129 -2.71 13.47 13.57
N PRO A 130 -3.47 13.90 12.54
CA PRO A 130 -3.46 15.30 12.12
C PRO A 130 -4.07 16.18 13.20
N LEU A 131 -3.32 17.19 13.65
CA LEU A 131 -3.83 18.18 14.61
C LEU A 131 -4.44 19.40 13.92
N ILE A 132 -4.04 19.66 12.67
CA ILE A 132 -4.50 20.78 11.85
C ILE A 132 -4.77 20.29 10.43
N ASP A 133 -5.92 20.69 9.87
CA ASP A 133 -6.27 20.45 8.48
C ASP A 133 -5.47 21.37 7.56
N ILE A 134 -4.82 20.79 6.55
CA ILE A 134 -4.14 21.56 5.51
C ILE A 134 -4.84 21.32 4.19
N PRO A 135 -5.32 22.37 3.51
CA PRO A 135 -5.90 22.22 2.19
C PRO A 135 -4.80 21.76 1.22
N ILE A 136 -5.15 20.82 0.34
CA ILE A 136 -4.23 20.24 -0.64
C ILE A 136 -3.54 21.33 -1.49
N SER A 137 -4.20 22.47 -1.71
CA SER A 137 -3.62 23.65 -2.39
C SER A 137 -2.37 24.21 -1.73
N SER A 138 -2.23 24.10 -0.41
CA SER A 138 -1.04 24.55 0.34
C SER A 138 0.19 23.66 0.10
N ILE A 139 0.00 22.43 -0.41
CA ILE A 139 1.08 21.49 -0.72
C ILE A 139 1.61 21.71 -2.15
N TYR A 140 0.77 22.22 -3.05
CA TYR A 140 1.15 22.55 -4.44
C TYR A 140 1.59 24.01 -4.63
N GLY A 141 1.93 24.72 -3.54
CA GLY A 141 2.61 26.01 -3.61
C GLY A 141 1.75 27.24 -3.89
N GLN A 142 0.40 27.13 -3.83
CA GLN A 142 -0.47 28.31 -3.98
C GLN A 142 -0.54 29.17 -2.71
N TYR A 143 -0.16 28.63 -1.55
CA TYR A 143 -0.13 29.31 -0.26
C TYR A 143 1.12 28.90 0.51
N LYS A 144 1.57 29.71 1.48
CA LYS A 144 2.62 29.28 2.41
C LYS A 144 2.17 27.95 3.05
N PRO A 145 2.98 26.88 3.01
CA PRO A 145 2.62 25.63 3.66
C PRO A 145 2.46 25.92 5.15
N LEU A 146 1.22 25.79 5.66
CA LEU A 146 1.04 25.71 7.10
C LEU A 146 1.76 24.44 7.57
N LYS A 147 2.49 24.52 8.68
CA LYS A 147 3.12 23.33 9.26
C LYS A 147 2.02 22.33 9.60
N ARG A 148 2.08 21.11 9.04
CA ARG A 148 1.21 20.02 9.48
C ARG A 148 1.71 19.60 10.85
N THR A 149 1.05 20.04 11.90
CA THR A 149 1.31 19.50 13.22
C THR A 149 0.66 18.13 13.28
N ILE A 150 1.49 17.12 13.43
CA ILE A 150 1.07 15.73 13.63
C ILE A 150 1.48 15.39 15.06
N SER A 151 0.55 14.88 15.86
CA SER A 151 0.93 14.27 17.13
C SER A 151 1.66 12.98 16.82
N VAL A 152 2.89 12.84 17.32
CA VAL A 152 3.66 11.60 17.19
C VAL A 152 3.72 10.90 18.53
N GLU A 153 3.01 9.78 18.64
CA GLU A 153 3.11 8.88 19.79
C GLU A 153 3.76 7.57 19.40
N GLU A 154 4.60 7.04 20.28
CA GLU A 154 5.17 5.71 20.10
C GLU A 154 4.11 4.64 20.37
N LYS A 155 3.71 3.91 19.32
CA LYS A 155 2.77 2.78 19.41
C LYS A 155 3.31 1.60 18.60
N LYS A 156 2.64 0.46 18.71
CA LYS A 156 2.95 -0.73 17.91
C LYS A 156 2.30 -0.62 16.53
N LEU A 157 3.04 -1.06 15.51
CA LEU A 157 2.52 -1.24 14.16
C LEU A 157 2.17 -2.72 13.94
N TYR A 158 0.94 -2.95 13.50
CA TYR A 158 0.42 -4.26 13.12
C TYR A 158 0.13 -4.27 11.62
N GLN A 159 0.65 -5.28 10.93
CA GLN A 159 0.34 -5.54 9.54
C GLN A 159 -0.33 -6.90 9.45
N TYR A 160 -1.50 -6.93 8.82
CA TYR A 160 -2.30 -8.13 8.65
C TYR A 160 -2.36 -8.47 7.17
N LEU A 161 -2.06 -9.73 6.84
CA LEU A 161 -2.33 -10.30 5.54
C LEU A 161 -3.46 -11.31 5.70
N SER A 162 -4.51 -11.16 4.89
CA SER A 162 -5.61 -12.11 4.87
C SER A 162 -5.40 -13.20 3.81
N ASN A 163 -6.29 -14.19 3.80
CA ASN A 163 -6.22 -15.26 2.82
C ASN A 163 -6.33 -14.70 1.40
N PRO A 164 -5.52 -15.20 0.45
CA PRO A 164 -5.59 -14.74 -0.93
C PRO A 164 -6.98 -14.98 -1.51
N THR A 165 -7.55 -13.93 -2.09
CA THR A 165 -8.81 -13.96 -2.80
C THR A 165 -8.52 -14.08 -4.29
N LYS A 166 -8.91 -15.22 -4.87
CA LYS A 166 -8.96 -15.39 -6.33
C LYS A 166 -10.26 -14.77 -6.83
N GLN A 167 -10.21 -13.88 -7.82
CA GLN A 167 -11.44 -13.50 -8.51
C GLN A 167 -11.90 -14.71 -9.31
N LYS A 168 -13.14 -15.16 -9.11
CA LYS A 168 -13.73 -16.17 -10.01
C LYS A 168 -13.90 -15.50 -11.38
N PRO A 169 -13.23 -15.96 -12.45
CA PRO A 169 -13.65 -15.56 -13.79
C PRO A 169 -15.06 -16.12 -14.00
N THR A 170 -15.95 -15.35 -14.61
CA THR A 170 -17.35 -15.73 -14.84
C THR A 170 -17.49 -16.97 -15.75
N CYS A 171 -16.39 -17.45 -16.34
CA CYS A 171 -16.33 -18.68 -17.09
C CYS A 171 -14.92 -19.28 -16.95
N LEU A 172 -14.81 -20.49 -16.39
CA LEU A 172 -13.82 -21.54 -16.68
C LEU A 172 -13.97 -22.67 -15.66
N HIS A 173 -14.25 -23.88 -16.18
CA HIS A 173 -14.24 -25.13 -15.44
C HIS A 173 -12.78 -25.55 -15.13
N ASP A 174 -12.59 -26.28 -14.04
CA ASP A 174 -11.33 -26.83 -13.50
C ASP A 174 -10.51 -25.90 -12.58
N ILE A 175 -10.94 -25.85 -11.31
CA ILE A 175 -10.36 -25.07 -10.21
C ILE A 175 -9.22 -25.83 -9.50
N ASP A 176 -9.24 -27.16 -9.52
CA ASP A 176 -8.40 -27.99 -8.65
C ASP A 176 -6.96 -28.18 -9.16
N SER A 177 -6.74 -28.18 -10.48
CA SER A 177 -5.39 -28.29 -11.08
C SER A 177 -4.53 -27.03 -10.95
N ILE A 178 -5.13 -25.93 -10.47
CA ILE A 178 -4.52 -24.60 -10.42
C ILE A 178 -3.88 -24.31 -9.05
N LEU A 179 -4.27 -25.03 -8.01
CA LEU A 179 -3.84 -24.79 -6.62
C LEU A 179 -2.39 -25.19 -6.34
N ASP A 180 -1.81 -26.12 -7.11
CA ASP A 180 -0.45 -26.63 -6.89
C ASP A 180 0.68 -25.73 -7.40
N SER A 181 0.37 -24.65 -8.13
CA SER A 181 1.37 -23.93 -8.94
C SER A 181 1.94 -22.63 -8.37
N SER A 182 1.38 -22.10 -7.27
CA SER A 182 1.87 -20.88 -6.64
C SER A 182 2.88 -21.21 -5.55
N TYR A 183 4.16 -20.97 -5.82
CA TYR A 183 5.31 -21.17 -4.91
C TYR A 183 5.36 -20.16 -3.74
N ILE A 184 4.20 -19.76 -3.22
CA ILE A 184 4.10 -19.05 -1.93
C ILE A 184 3.28 -19.99 -1.06
N PRO A 185 3.89 -20.59 -0.03
CA PRO A 185 3.16 -21.54 0.79
C PRO A 185 2.02 -20.78 1.48
N LEU A 186 0.78 -21.02 1.05
CA LEU A 186 -0.41 -20.33 1.56
C LEU A 186 -0.55 -20.47 3.08
N HIS A 187 0.04 -21.51 3.67
CA HIS A 187 0.14 -21.68 5.11
C HIS A 187 0.98 -20.60 5.82
N LYS A 188 1.95 -19.97 5.14
CA LYS A 188 2.73 -18.84 5.68
C LYS A 188 1.92 -17.55 5.74
N LEU A 189 0.89 -17.39 4.91
CA LEU A 189 0.02 -16.21 4.88
C LEU A 189 -1.07 -16.23 5.96
N ARG A 190 -1.29 -17.35 6.64
CA ARG A 190 -2.24 -17.42 7.75
C ARG A 190 -1.71 -16.60 8.93
N SER A 191 -2.33 -15.44 9.14
CA SER A 191 -2.18 -14.59 10.33
C SER A 191 -0.74 -14.23 10.68
N LEU A 192 0.05 -13.77 9.70
CA LEU A 192 1.26 -13.03 9.99
C LEU A 192 0.86 -11.71 10.66
N GLN A 193 0.74 -11.71 11.99
CA GLN A 193 0.90 -10.51 12.80
C GLN A 193 2.40 -10.23 12.85
N LEU A 194 2.88 -9.45 11.88
CA LEU A 194 4.26 -8.97 11.94
C LEU A 194 4.32 -7.89 13.01
N ASN A 195 4.78 -8.26 14.21
CA ASN A 195 5.28 -7.31 15.18
C ASN A 195 6.52 -6.67 14.58
N VAL A 196 6.35 -5.48 13.99
CA VAL A 196 7.51 -4.68 13.58
C VAL A 196 8.19 -4.23 14.87
N PRO A 197 9.50 -4.45 15.07
CA PRO A 197 10.21 -3.76 16.14
C PRO A 197 9.94 -2.25 16.01
N GLN A 198 9.74 -1.56 17.14
CA GLN A 198 9.37 -0.14 17.22
C GLN A 198 10.01 0.66 16.08
N ILE A 199 9.18 1.26 15.24
CA ILE A 199 9.65 2.20 14.23
C ILE A 199 10.07 3.45 15.02
N TYR A 200 11.37 3.61 15.24
CA TYR A 200 11.94 4.84 15.75
C TYR A 200 11.76 5.93 14.69
N MET A 201 10.61 6.63 14.72
CA MET A 201 10.50 7.92 14.08
C MET A 201 11.32 8.89 14.92
N TYR A 202 12.55 9.18 14.48
CA TYR A 202 13.37 10.21 15.12
C TYR A 202 12.56 11.50 15.19
N ASN A 203 12.34 11.99 16.41
CA ASN A 203 11.67 13.24 16.69
C ASN A 203 12.54 14.41 16.21
N HIS A 204 12.48 14.70 14.91
CA HIS A 204 12.70 16.05 14.45
C HIS A 204 11.33 16.61 14.08
N SER A 205 10.77 17.35 15.03
CA SER A 205 9.72 18.30 14.77
C SER A 205 10.09 19.09 13.50
N THR A 206 9.21 19.06 12.49
CA THR A 206 9.31 19.70 11.14
C THR A 206 9.60 18.72 10.00
N PHE A 207 8.52 18.20 9.38
CA PHE A 207 8.55 17.83 7.97
C PHE A 207 8.21 19.08 7.15
N ILE A 208 9.07 19.42 6.18
CA ILE A 208 9.00 20.62 5.32
C ILE A 208 7.93 20.45 4.25
#